data_AF-A0A9D1ZUE1-F1
#
_entry.id   AF-A0A9D1ZUE1-F1
#
_cell.length_a   1.000
_cell.length_b   1.000
_cell.length_c   1.000
_cell.angle_alpha   90.00
_cell.angle_beta   90.00
_cell.angle_gamma   90.00
#
_symmetry.space_group_name_H-M   'P 1'
#
loop_
_entity.id
_entity.type
_entity.pdbx_description
1 polymer ?
#
loop_
_entity_poly.entity_id
_entity_poly.type
_entity_poly.pdbx_seq_one_letter_code
_entity_poly.pdbx_strand_id
1 'polypeptide(L)'
;MKFKKFLTVALGLVMGLPLAAGCAPSEEEGGGDQGGSTEDIVFSDVWSAGMSQNFAAGETYTLDVGADIGSQNYIRFDYSSSCGLDAVMYFTDADGTQEYSERFYLSPEDTEFRQILDYYHENTFEKRLDRIEFECVYGSGDFAMEKISIATHPIDFSEVNFYMADMTEENMRLFIEGNTVKLGINLKLGGAIDHLSSVNQGISLSAELGELYVGQNAKERVYQEDDVNLINAHDTGRLIQQSFYGTLGDSAADPQDDYVCGYFDHDGNSATPAIAWPYNPVQGGDQYQNLSQLVDVQYTDSEVYVKTRPMDWAKNNSVTPFYMENTYKIIDDPVYGEYVQVTNRSTDFSGYVHNNPRDQELPAFYGITPLGRLATYKGSSPWTGGAVSTEDDLGFWSPGTADNRFEATENWIAWLNEDDWGIGLYVPDVTSMLAGRNEYSVDTGVVGIFPDEAVPCTYTAPLGVFSMPSYESFSYSYYLKLDYVIYSRALFASLHEAGASNDDLLRLEGRTE
;
A
#
# COMPACT_ATOMS: atom_id res chain seq x y z
N MET A 1 -54.44 9.27 -1.01
CA MET A 1 -55.53 10.17 -0.54
C MET A 1 -54.96 11.04 0.58
N LYS A 2 -54.62 12.31 0.30
CA LYS A 2 -55.38 13.53 0.67
C LYS A 2 -55.27 13.82 2.19
N PHE A 3 -54.71 14.94 2.68
CA PHE A 3 -54.71 16.32 2.17
C PHE A 3 -53.58 17.20 2.76
N LYS A 4 -53.15 18.15 1.92
CA LYS A 4 -52.28 19.31 2.14
C LYS A 4 -52.83 20.32 3.17
N LYS A 5 -51.92 21.15 3.74
CA LYS A 5 -52.14 22.60 3.87
C LYS A 5 -50.85 23.40 3.60
N PHE A 6 -50.95 24.27 2.60
CA PHE A 6 -50.06 25.39 2.27
C PHE A 6 -50.58 26.66 2.97
N LEU A 7 -49.70 27.62 3.30
CA LEU A 7 -49.98 29.06 3.16
C LEU A 7 -48.69 29.93 3.09
N THR A 8 -48.30 30.19 1.84
CA THR A 8 -47.97 31.47 1.16
C THR A 8 -47.51 32.75 1.93
N VAL A 9 -46.26 33.15 1.65
CA VAL A 9 -45.70 34.44 1.16
C VAL A 9 -46.19 35.80 1.70
N ALA A 10 -45.23 36.64 2.10
CA ALA A 10 -45.27 38.09 1.86
C ALA A 10 -43.94 38.58 1.27
N LEU A 11 -44.08 39.36 0.19
CA LEU A 11 -43.07 39.90 -0.72
C LEU A 11 -42.64 41.31 -0.25
N GLY A 12 -41.34 41.62 -0.28
CA GLY A 12 -40.81 42.96 -0.05
C GLY A 12 -39.68 43.27 -1.03
N LEU A 13 -40.03 43.87 -2.17
CA LEU A 13 -39.13 44.36 -3.21
C LEU A 13 -38.82 45.85 -2.93
N VAL A 14 -37.54 46.21 -2.79
CA VAL A 14 -37.05 47.58 -3.03
C VAL A 14 -35.77 47.49 -3.86
N MET A 15 -35.83 48.04 -5.07
CA MET A 15 -34.67 48.25 -5.96
C MET A 15 -33.84 49.45 -5.50
N GLY A 16 -32.52 49.34 -5.66
CA GLY A 16 -31.57 50.46 -5.60
C GLY A 16 -30.13 50.00 -5.87
N LEU A 17 -29.74 49.94 -7.14
CA LEU A 17 -28.35 49.84 -7.64
C LEU A 17 -27.65 51.22 -7.56
N PRO A 18 -26.34 51.36 -7.84
CA PRO A 18 -25.19 50.45 -7.66
C PRO A 18 -23.99 51.16 -6.96
N LEU A 19 -23.10 50.43 -6.29
CA LEU A 19 -21.72 50.90 -6.08
C LEU A 19 -20.75 49.72 -6.15
N ALA A 20 -19.84 49.81 -7.10
CA ALA A 20 -18.69 48.94 -7.27
C ALA A 20 -17.65 49.18 -6.17
N ALA A 21 -17.03 48.10 -5.69
CA ALA A 21 -15.59 47.99 -5.40
C ALA A 21 -15.28 46.70 -4.64
N GLY A 22 -14.23 46.00 -5.06
CA GLY A 22 -13.50 45.04 -4.23
C GLY A 22 -13.69 43.58 -4.60
N CYS A 23 -12.92 43.13 -5.60
CA CYS A 23 -12.49 41.74 -5.65
C CYS A 23 -11.73 41.42 -4.36
N ALA A 24 -12.25 40.48 -3.57
CA ALA A 24 -11.45 39.69 -2.64
C ALA A 24 -11.60 38.23 -3.13
N PRO A 25 -10.50 37.49 -3.33
CA PRO A 25 -10.61 36.08 -3.65
C PRO A 25 -11.26 35.37 -2.46
N SER A 26 -12.26 34.54 -2.76
CA SER A 26 -12.70 33.49 -1.86
C SER A 26 -11.51 32.61 -1.54
N GLU A 27 -11.18 32.49 -0.26
CA GLU A 27 -10.33 31.42 0.24
C GLU A 27 -11.01 30.10 -0.14
N GLU A 28 -10.40 29.36 -1.06
CA GLU A 28 -10.68 27.96 -1.28
C GLU A 28 -10.16 27.21 -0.05
N GLU A 29 -11.07 26.63 0.73
CA GLU A 29 -10.75 25.52 1.61
C GLU A 29 -10.50 24.31 0.71
N GLY A 30 -9.23 24.06 0.41
CA GLY A 30 -8.78 22.92 -0.39
C GLY A 30 -7.40 22.46 0.07
N GLY A 31 -7.31 21.18 0.46
CA GLY A 31 -6.07 20.44 0.68
C GLY A 31 -5.33 20.80 1.96
N GLY A 32 -5.42 19.94 2.98
CA GLY A 32 -4.53 19.99 4.14
C GLY A 32 -3.08 19.75 3.70
N ASP A 33 -2.35 20.83 3.45
CA ASP A 33 -0.90 20.83 3.29
C ASP A 33 -0.28 20.35 4.61
N GLN A 34 0.12 19.07 4.66
CA GLN A 34 0.89 18.52 5.78
C GLN A 34 2.29 19.12 5.75
N GLY A 35 2.40 20.36 6.22
CA GLY A 35 3.61 21.16 6.19
C GLY A 35 4.75 20.54 7.00
N GLY A 36 5.61 19.77 6.32
CA GLY A 36 6.92 19.33 6.81
C GLY A 36 7.42 18.15 6.00
N SER A 37 8.70 18.11 5.63
CA SER A 37 9.37 16.94 5.05
C SER A 37 10.16 16.21 6.15
N THR A 38 10.38 14.90 6.01
CA THR A 38 11.27 14.17 6.92
C THR A 38 12.76 14.46 6.69
N GLU A 39 13.14 15.17 5.62
CA GLU A 39 14.55 15.53 5.34
C GLU A 39 15.16 16.43 6.41
N ASP A 40 14.36 17.26 7.06
CA ASP A 40 14.83 18.26 8.03
C ASP A 40 14.82 17.76 9.49
N ILE A 41 14.53 16.46 9.73
CA ILE A 41 14.47 15.91 11.08
C ILE A 41 15.86 15.89 11.72
N VAL A 42 15.98 16.59 12.85
CA VAL A 42 17.20 16.57 13.67
C VAL A 42 17.04 15.52 14.78
N PHE A 43 17.73 14.41 14.60
CA PHE A 43 17.88 13.39 15.64
C PHE A 43 18.86 13.83 16.72
N SER A 44 18.49 13.59 17.97
CA SER A 44 19.33 13.81 19.15
C SER A 44 19.82 12.49 19.73
N ASP A 45 21.11 12.40 19.98
CA ASP A 45 21.77 11.23 20.56
C ASP A 45 21.28 11.02 21.99
N VAL A 46 20.74 9.83 22.28
CA VAL A 46 20.33 9.45 23.64
C VAL A 46 21.25 8.36 24.21
N TRP A 47 21.92 7.61 23.33
CA TRP A 47 22.93 6.65 23.70
C TRP A 47 23.97 6.53 22.59
N SER A 48 25.25 6.56 22.95
CA SER A 48 26.38 6.51 21.99
C SER A 48 27.63 5.88 22.60
N ALA A 49 27.46 5.08 23.65
CA ALA A 49 28.57 4.37 24.29
C ALA A 49 29.23 3.37 23.32
N GLY A 50 28.48 2.92 22.30
CA GLY A 50 28.87 1.86 21.40
C GLY A 50 28.87 0.51 22.10
N MET A 51 28.47 -0.53 21.40
CA MET A 51 28.62 -1.91 21.85
C MET A 51 29.02 -2.78 20.68
N SER A 52 29.74 -3.86 20.96
CA SER A 52 30.00 -4.93 20.01
C SER A 52 29.78 -6.27 20.68
N GLN A 53 29.11 -7.18 19.97
CA GLN A 53 28.78 -8.53 20.39
C GLN A 53 29.02 -9.47 19.21
N ASN A 54 29.64 -10.62 19.46
CA ASN A 54 29.72 -11.69 18.47
C ASN A 54 28.64 -12.72 18.83
N PHE A 55 27.62 -12.85 17.99
CA PHE A 55 26.50 -13.77 18.19
C PHE A 55 26.77 -15.14 17.58
N ALA A 56 26.53 -16.20 18.35
CA ALA A 56 26.17 -17.50 17.83
C ALA A 56 24.68 -17.56 17.43
N ALA A 57 24.31 -18.50 16.57
CA ALA A 57 22.91 -18.73 16.20
C ALA A 57 22.07 -19.08 17.45
N GLY A 58 20.94 -18.39 17.63
CA GLY A 58 20.06 -18.48 18.80
C GLY A 58 20.62 -17.85 20.08
N GLU A 59 21.78 -17.20 20.04
CA GLU A 59 22.30 -16.46 21.19
C GLU A 59 21.49 -15.19 21.42
N THR A 60 21.25 -14.89 22.70
CA THR A 60 20.57 -13.69 23.13
C THR A 60 21.53 -12.73 23.81
N TYR A 61 21.26 -11.43 23.68
CA TYR A 61 22.03 -10.37 24.34
C TYR A 61 21.10 -9.24 24.79
N THR A 62 21.36 -8.69 25.97
CA THR A 62 20.62 -7.53 26.48
C THR A 62 21.56 -6.32 26.51
N LEU A 63 21.16 -5.27 25.81
CA LEU A 63 21.78 -3.95 25.90
C LEU A 63 21.01 -3.11 26.92
N ASP A 64 21.63 -2.81 28.04
CA ASP A 64 21.12 -1.79 28.96
C ASP A 64 21.39 -0.39 28.37
N VAL A 65 20.33 0.36 28.08
CA VAL A 65 20.41 1.70 27.48
C VAL A 65 20.23 2.75 28.58
N GLY A 66 19.09 2.69 29.26
CA GLY A 66 18.75 3.50 30.41
C GLY A 66 18.69 5.01 30.16
N ALA A 67 18.20 5.43 29.00
CA ALA A 67 18.19 6.83 28.56
C ALA A 67 16.78 7.44 28.57
N ASP A 68 16.64 8.65 29.10
CA ASP A 68 15.40 9.42 29.00
C ASP A 68 15.24 9.92 27.57
N ILE A 69 14.14 9.55 26.91
CA ILE A 69 13.83 9.95 25.53
C ILE A 69 12.69 10.97 25.46
N GLY A 70 12.15 11.36 26.62
CA GLY A 70 11.06 12.32 26.77
C GLY A 70 9.79 11.91 26.03
N SER A 71 9.02 12.88 25.55
CA SER A 71 7.82 12.62 24.73
C SER A 71 8.10 12.30 23.26
N GLN A 72 9.38 12.24 22.85
CA GLN A 72 9.78 11.96 21.47
C GLN A 72 9.37 10.52 21.08
N ASN A 73 9.08 10.31 19.79
CA ASN A 73 8.42 9.10 19.31
C ASN A 73 9.04 8.52 18.04
N TYR A 74 10.20 9.01 17.60
CA TYR A 74 10.84 8.53 16.38
C TYR A 74 12.28 8.15 16.66
N ILE A 75 12.54 6.84 16.71
CA ILE A 75 13.83 6.28 17.10
C ILE A 75 14.64 5.90 15.87
N ARG A 76 15.96 6.08 15.96
CA ARG A 76 16.92 5.64 14.97
C ARG A 76 18.07 4.89 15.63
N PHE A 77 18.42 3.75 15.05
CA PHE A 77 19.59 2.96 15.38
C PHE A 77 20.58 3.02 14.22
N ASP A 78 21.82 3.38 14.52
CA ASP A 78 22.95 3.24 13.60
C ASP A 78 23.71 1.98 14.03
N TYR A 79 23.78 0.98 13.14
CA TYR A 79 24.31 -0.34 13.49
C TYR A 79 24.99 -1.04 12.32
N SER A 80 25.70 -2.11 12.62
CA SER A 80 26.15 -3.10 11.64
C SER A 80 25.93 -4.50 12.20
N SER A 81 25.55 -5.45 11.34
CA SER A 81 25.34 -6.83 11.76
C SER A 81 25.74 -7.81 10.66
N SER A 82 26.33 -8.93 11.07
CA SER A 82 26.56 -10.09 10.21
C SER A 82 25.44 -11.13 10.31
N CYS A 83 24.42 -10.87 11.13
CA CYS A 83 23.31 -11.77 11.42
C CYS A 83 21.98 -11.02 11.52
N GLY A 84 20.87 -11.71 11.26
CA GLY A 84 19.53 -11.18 11.49
C GLY A 84 19.16 -11.25 12.96
N LEU A 85 18.72 -10.11 13.51
CA LEU A 85 18.37 -10.00 14.92
C LEU A 85 16.88 -9.74 15.07
N ASP A 86 16.17 -10.65 15.73
CA ASP A 86 14.84 -10.40 16.27
C ASP A 86 15.01 -9.74 17.64
N ALA A 87 14.38 -8.58 17.83
CA ALA A 87 14.68 -7.74 18.97
C ALA A 87 13.42 -7.12 19.58
N VAL A 88 13.49 -6.85 20.88
CA VAL A 88 12.44 -6.18 21.63
C VAL A 88 13.04 -5.03 22.41
N MET A 89 12.54 -3.82 22.17
CA MET A 89 12.86 -2.64 22.97
C MET A 89 11.86 -2.53 24.11
N TYR A 90 12.34 -2.17 25.30
CA TYR A 90 11.52 -1.97 26.50
C TYR A 90 11.66 -0.54 26.99
N PHE A 91 10.53 0.11 27.27
CA PHE A 91 10.49 1.47 27.77
C PHE A 91 9.47 1.61 28.91
N THR A 92 9.75 2.53 29.83
CA THR A 92 8.91 2.86 30.98
C THR A 92 8.43 4.29 30.89
N ASP A 93 7.25 4.55 31.46
CA ASP A 93 6.78 5.91 31.70
C ASP A 93 7.64 6.64 32.74
N ALA A 94 7.61 7.98 32.74
CA ALA A 94 8.48 8.80 33.59
C ALA A 94 8.25 8.63 35.10
N ASP A 95 7.10 8.13 35.53
CA ASP A 95 6.84 7.80 36.94
C ASP A 95 7.23 6.35 37.29
N GLY A 96 7.63 5.55 36.30
CA GLY A 96 8.10 4.17 36.42
C GLY A 96 7.00 3.21 36.85
N THR A 97 5.74 3.53 36.53
CA THR A 97 4.57 2.74 36.94
C THR A 97 4.19 1.67 35.92
N GLN A 98 4.45 1.90 34.63
CA GLN A 98 4.12 0.97 33.55
C GLN A 98 5.32 0.73 32.62
N GLU A 99 5.55 -0.54 32.30
CA GLU A 99 6.51 -0.97 31.26
C GLU A 99 5.76 -1.31 29.97
N TYR A 100 6.36 -0.96 28.85
CA TYR A 100 5.90 -1.18 27.49
C TYR A 100 7.02 -1.83 26.67
N SER A 101 6.65 -2.48 25.56
CA SER A 101 7.62 -3.15 24.69
C SER A 101 7.20 -3.17 23.24
N GLU A 102 8.16 -3.04 22.34
CA GLU A 102 7.92 -3.15 20.90
C GLU A 102 8.94 -4.09 20.24
N ARG A 103 8.45 -5.03 19.44
CA ARG A 103 9.27 -5.99 18.68
C ARG A 103 9.62 -5.42 17.31
N PHE A 104 10.87 -5.61 16.90
CA PHE A 104 11.42 -5.21 15.62
C PHE A 104 12.49 -6.19 15.13
N TYR A 105 12.90 -6.06 13.88
CA TYR A 105 13.93 -6.90 13.27
C TYR A 105 15.02 -6.04 12.62
N LEU A 106 16.28 -6.42 12.86
CA LEU A 106 17.44 -5.82 12.22
C LEU A 106 18.00 -6.78 11.18
N SER A 107 17.91 -6.38 9.91
CA SER A 107 18.51 -7.11 8.80
C SER A 107 20.03 -6.94 8.80
N PRO A 108 20.81 -7.97 8.45
CA PRO A 108 22.26 -7.82 8.23
C PRO A 108 22.60 -6.99 6.98
N GLU A 109 21.62 -6.73 6.12
CA GLU A 109 21.81 -5.90 4.91
C GLU A 109 21.71 -4.40 5.18
N ASP A 110 21.11 -4.03 6.32
CA ASP A 110 20.84 -2.64 6.67
C ASP A 110 21.92 -2.12 7.63
N THR A 111 22.15 -0.81 7.58
CA THR A 111 23.05 -0.10 8.50
C THR A 111 22.31 0.88 9.42
N GLU A 112 21.02 1.06 9.16
CA GLU A 112 20.15 1.99 9.88
C GLU A 112 18.79 1.33 10.07
N PHE A 113 18.20 1.50 11.26
CA PHE A 113 16.82 1.13 11.53
C PHE A 113 16.09 2.33 12.12
N ARG A 114 14.88 2.58 11.65
CA ARG A 114 14.00 3.62 12.19
C ARG A 114 12.66 3.04 12.58
N GLN A 115 12.08 3.59 13.63
CA GLN A 115 10.75 3.21 14.07
C GLN A 115 10.01 4.38 14.72
N ILE A 116 8.77 4.58 14.31
CA ILE A 116 7.76 5.35 15.04
C ILE A 116 7.36 4.50 16.24
N LEU A 117 7.73 4.95 17.42
CA LEU A 117 7.35 4.34 18.68
C LEU A 117 5.87 4.57 18.93
N ASP A 118 5.21 3.53 19.45
CA ASP A 118 3.86 3.57 19.94
C ASP A 118 2.83 4.01 18.88
N TYR A 119 2.82 3.28 17.77
CA TYR A 119 1.93 3.54 16.64
C TYR A 119 0.43 3.65 17.01
N TYR A 120 -0.04 2.97 18.07
CA TYR A 120 -1.47 2.93 18.44
C TYR A 120 -1.91 3.98 19.48
N HIS A 121 -1.14 5.06 19.70
CA HIS A 121 -1.51 6.19 20.55
C HIS A 121 -1.81 5.89 22.02
N GLU A 122 -0.80 5.53 22.78
CA GLU A 122 -0.88 5.58 24.24
C GLU A 122 0.15 6.51 24.91
N ASN A 123 1.19 6.95 24.19
CA ASN A 123 2.46 7.34 24.80
C ASN A 123 3.05 8.68 24.30
N THR A 124 2.24 9.72 24.15
CA THR A 124 2.72 11.12 24.15
C THR A 124 3.17 11.59 25.54
N PHE A 125 3.58 10.66 26.39
CA PHE A 125 4.16 10.93 27.70
C PHE A 125 5.68 10.81 27.66
N GLU A 126 6.29 11.40 28.68
CA GLU A 126 7.72 11.29 28.97
C GLU A 126 8.08 9.84 29.29
N LYS A 127 9.03 9.27 28.53
CA LYS A 127 9.44 7.86 28.67
C LYS A 127 10.95 7.70 28.72
N ARG A 128 11.38 6.57 29.27
CA ARG A 128 12.76 6.13 29.34
C ARG A 128 12.93 4.83 28.56
N LEU A 129 13.89 4.79 27.65
CA LEU A 129 14.31 3.55 26.98
C LEU A 129 15.23 2.78 27.94
N ASP A 130 14.74 1.67 28.47
CA ASP A 130 15.42 0.92 29.53
C ASP A 130 16.47 -0.01 28.96
N ARG A 131 16.04 -0.93 28.09
CA ARG A 131 16.89 -1.98 27.50
C ARG A 131 16.38 -2.41 26.14
N ILE A 132 17.26 -3.07 25.40
CA ILE A 132 16.93 -3.79 24.18
C ILE A 132 17.43 -5.22 24.32
N GLU A 133 16.53 -6.18 24.07
CA GLU A 133 16.86 -7.60 24.03
C GLU A 133 16.95 -8.04 22.57
N PHE A 134 18.04 -8.71 22.21
CA PHE A 134 18.31 -9.21 20.88
C PHE A 134 18.41 -10.73 20.90
N GLU A 135 17.93 -11.39 19.86
CA GLU A 135 18.14 -12.80 19.55
C GLU A 135 18.66 -12.95 18.12
N CYS A 136 19.76 -13.67 17.95
CA CYS A 136 20.30 -13.98 16.63
C CYS A 136 19.49 -15.12 15.97
N VAL A 137 18.54 -14.75 15.12
CA VAL A 137 17.61 -15.69 14.46
C VAL A 137 18.06 -16.15 13.07
N TYR A 138 19.02 -15.44 12.47
CA TYR A 138 19.52 -15.77 11.13
C TYR A 138 21.03 -15.54 11.00
N GLY A 139 21.76 -16.57 10.56
CA GLY A 139 23.22 -16.53 10.49
C GLY A 139 23.89 -16.53 11.86
N SER A 140 25.05 -15.87 11.95
CA SER A 140 25.85 -15.68 13.16
C SER A 140 26.98 -14.70 12.84
N GLY A 141 27.52 -13.99 13.83
CA GLY A 141 28.71 -13.16 13.64
C GLY A 141 28.67 -11.86 14.42
N ASP A 142 29.43 -10.89 13.94
CA ASP A 142 29.60 -9.62 14.64
C ASP A 142 28.38 -8.73 14.48
N PHE A 143 27.94 -8.15 15.59
CA PHE A 143 26.97 -7.07 15.68
C PHE A 143 27.62 -5.90 16.43
N ALA A 144 27.38 -4.68 15.94
CA ALA A 144 27.71 -3.47 16.65
C ALA A 144 26.56 -2.48 16.58
N MET A 145 26.07 -2.05 17.74
CA MET A 145 25.22 -0.87 17.87
C MET A 145 26.13 0.32 18.12
N GLU A 146 26.20 1.24 17.17
CA GLU A 146 27.05 2.43 17.30
C GLU A 146 26.33 3.49 18.14
N LYS A 147 25.04 3.68 17.86
CA LYS A 147 24.30 4.83 18.36
C LYS A 147 22.79 4.62 18.33
N ILE A 148 22.13 5.19 19.33
CA ILE A 148 20.67 5.34 19.39
C ILE A 148 20.35 6.83 19.46
N SER A 149 19.47 7.28 18.58
CA SER A 149 19.02 8.66 18.51
C SER A 149 17.50 8.71 18.50
N ILE A 150 16.94 9.84 18.96
CA ILE A 150 15.50 10.06 19.00
C ILE A 150 15.14 11.43 18.40
N ALA A 151 13.97 11.52 17.79
CA ALA A 151 13.36 12.74 17.28
C ALA A 151 11.84 12.71 17.51
N THR A 152 11.18 13.83 17.24
CA THR A 152 9.73 13.87 17.07
C THR A 152 9.44 13.70 15.59
N HIS A 153 8.56 12.76 15.23
CA HIS A 153 8.13 12.61 13.85
C HIS A 153 7.30 13.84 13.41
N PRO A 154 7.43 14.36 12.17
CA PRO A 154 6.70 15.54 11.73
C PRO A 154 5.18 15.31 11.59
N ILE A 155 4.78 14.09 11.26
CA ILE A 155 3.37 13.69 11.30
C ILE A 155 2.96 13.49 12.75
N ASP A 156 2.00 14.29 13.21
CA ASP A 156 1.37 14.12 14.50
C ASP A 156 0.31 13.03 14.44
N PHE A 157 0.74 11.84 14.84
CA PHE A 157 -0.14 10.69 14.87
C PHE A 157 -1.15 10.80 16.05
N SER A 158 -0.90 11.61 17.09
CA SER A 158 -1.66 11.56 18.36
C SER A 158 -3.16 11.82 18.29
N GLU A 159 -3.61 12.46 17.21
CA GLU A 159 -5.01 12.76 16.94
C GLU A 159 -5.71 11.71 16.05
N VAL A 160 -4.98 10.66 15.63
CA VAL A 160 -5.45 9.60 14.71
C VAL A 160 -6.05 8.45 15.51
N ASN A 161 -7.22 7.97 15.07
CA ASN A 161 -7.82 6.80 15.69
C ASN A 161 -7.57 5.54 14.86
N PHE A 162 -6.49 4.82 15.19
CA PHE A 162 -6.15 3.54 14.54
C PHE A 162 -7.07 2.37 14.93
N TYR A 163 -7.97 2.55 15.89
CA TYR A 163 -8.97 1.53 16.28
C TYR A 163 -10.29 1.67 15.52
N MET A 164 -10.46 2.75 14.76
CA MET A 164 -11.64 2.97 13.93
C MET A 164 -11.28 2.76 12.47
N ALA A 165 -12.07 1.93 11.79
CA ALA A 165 -11.96 1.64 10.37
C ALA A 165 -12.37 2.83 9.47
N ASP A 166 -12.34 4.06 9.98
CA ASP A 166 -12.50 5.25 9.12
C ASP A 166 -11.22 5.42 8.31
N MET A 167 -11.27 5.01 7.05
CA MET A 167 -10.14 5.05 6.11
C MET A 167 -10.03 6.42 5.40
N THR A 168 -10.89 7.38 5.75
CA THR A 168 -11.03 8.68 5.08
C THR A 168 -10.37 9.85 5.80
N GLU A 169 -9.58 9.58 6.84
CA GLU A 169 -8.80 10.61 7.55
C GLU A 169 -7.77 11.25 6.61
N GLU A 170 -8.11 12.43 6.06
CA GLU A 170 -7.27 13.15 5.09
C GLU A 170 -5.86 13.44 5.63
N ASN A 171 -5.72 13.66 6.94
CA ASN A 171 -4.42 13.86 7.60
C ASN A 171 -3.55 12.60 7.67
N MET A 172 -4.04 11.47 7.15
CA MET A 172 -3.29 10.23 7.05
C MET A 172 -3.04 9.82 5.60
N ARG A 173 -3.21 10.76 4.65
CA ARG A 173 -2.82 10.58 3.26
C ARG A 173 -1.71 11.54 2.89
N LEU A 174 -0.60 10.98 2.40
CA LEU A 174 0.45 11.75 1.76
C LEU A 174 0.22 11.75 0.26
N PHE A 175 0.40 12.90 -0.39
CA PHE A 175 0.26 13.02 -1.83
C PHE A 175 1.60 13.36 -2.48
N ILE A 176 1.87 12.71 -3.62
CA ILE A 176 2.84 13.18 -4.60
C ILE A 176 2.03 13.66 -5.79
N GLU A 177 2.17 14.93 -6.17
CA GLU A 177 1.42 15.52 -7.29
C GLU A 177 2.40 16.04 -8.35
N GLY A 178 2.31 15.45 -9.54
CA GLY A 178 2.95 15.95 -10.74
C GLY A 178 2.05 16.93 -11.50
N ASN A 179 2.39 17.21 -12.75
CA ASN A 179 1.61 18.05 -13.65
C ASN A 179 0.35 17.35 -14.18
N THR A 180 0.41 16.02 -14.30
CA THR A 180 -0.60 15.17 -14.96
C THR A 180 -1.05 13.98 -14.13
N VAL A 181 -0.31 13.60 -13.09
CA VAL A 181 -0.62 12.48 -12.19
C VAL A 181 -0.62 12.95 -10.74
N LYS A 182 -1.58 12.47 -9.95
CA LYS A 182 -1.59 12.60 -8.50
C LYS A 182 -1.70 11.22 -7.85
N LEU A 183 -0.83 10.96 -6.90
CA LEU A 183 -0.70 9.69 -6.19
C LEU A 183 -0.93 9.93 -4.69
N GLY A 184 -1.87 9.21 -4.08
CA GLY A 184 -2.12 9.23 -2.64
C GLY A 184 -1.68 7.92 -1.98
N ILE A 185 -0.96 8.08 -0.87
CA ILE A 185 -0.40 7.02 -0.03
C ILE A 185 -1.12 7.09 1.32
N ASN A 186 -1.90 6.07 1.65
CA ASN A 186 -2.69 6.04 2.88
C ASN A 186 -1.92 5.38 4.02
N LEU A 187 -1.48 6.19 4.96
CA LEU A 187 -0.71 5.77 6.13
C LEU A 187 -1.53 4.91 7.09
N LYS A 188 -2.86 5.08 7.19
CA LYS A 188 -3.72 4.16 7.95
C LYS A 188 -3.78 2.77 7.32
N LEU A 189 -3.60 2.67 6.01
CA LEU A 189 -3.62 1.42 5.26
C LEU A 189 -2.20 0.91 4.97
N GLY A 190 -1.31 1.03 5.95
CA GLY A 190 0.07 0.54 5.85
C GLY A 190 0.89 1.19 4.74
N GLY A 191 0.51 2.38 4.29
CA GLY A 191 1.13 3.10 3.18
C GLY A 191 0.75 2.58 1.79
N ALA A 192 -0.34 1.81 1.64
CA ALA A 192 -0.79 1.38 0.33
C ALA A 192 -1.32 2.55 -0.52
N ILE A 193 -1.38 2.37 -1.84
CA ILE A 193 -1.98 3.36 -2.74
C ILE A 193 -3.51 3.19 -2.66
N ASP A 194 -4.19 4.19 -2.12
CA ASP A 194 -5.65 4.29 -2.10
C ASP A 194 -6.17 5.35 -3.08
N HIS A 195 -5.28 6.19 -3.63
CA HIS A 195 -5.63 7.22 -4.58
C HIS A 195 -4.64 7.26 -5.74
N LEU A 196 -5.17 7.21 -6.96
CA LEU A 196 -4.41 7.47 -8.18
C LEU A 196 -5.33 8.16 -9.15
N SER A 197 -4.96 9.36 -9.59
CA SER A 197 -5.79 10.16 -10.46
C SER A 197 -4.97 10.90 -11.50
N SER A 198 -5.66 11.28 -12.58
CA SER A 198 -5.13 12.19 -13.59
C SER A 198 -5.52 13.62 -13.22
N VAL A 199 -4.59 14.55 -13.33
CA VAL A 199 -4.81 15.98 -13.03
C VAL A 199 -4.48 16.83 -14.26
N ASN A 200 -5.19 17.95 -14.47
CA ASN A 200 -4.99 18.84 -15.61
C ASN A 200 -5.07 18.15 -17.00
N GLN A 201 -5.82 17.05 -17.12
CA GLN A 201 -5.97 16.29 -18.38
C GLN A 201 -7.42 16.27 -18.88
N GLY A 202 -8.35 16.88 -18.15
CA GLY A 202 -9.79 16.87 -18.44
C GLY A 202 -10.45 15.52 -18.24
N ILE A 203 -9.88 14.64 -17.41
CA ILE A 203 -10.47 13.31 -17.14
C ILE A 203 -11.63 13.49 -16.18
N SER A 204 -12.84 13.16 -16.64
CA SER A 204 -14.06 13.43 -15.88
C SER A 204 -14.76 12.16 -15.44
N LEU A 205 -15.28 12.17 -14.22
CA LEU A 205 -16.31 11.25 -13.74
C LEU A 205 -17.67 11.80 -14.17
N SER A 206 -18.40 11.04 -14.98
CA SER A 206 -19.69 11.45 -15.53
C SER A 206 -20.70 10.30 -15.56
N ALA A 207 -21.97 10.59 -15.78
CA ALA A 207 -23.01 9.58 -15.98
C ALA A 207 -23.92 9.88 -17.17
N GLU A 208 -24.44 8.79 -17.73
CA GLU A 208 -25.52 8.75 -18.70
C GLU A 208 -26.44 7.58 -18.36
N LEU A 209 -27.75 7.84 -18.28
CA LEU A 209 -28.78 6.83 -17.96
C LEU A 209 -28.56 6.03 -16.66
N GLY A 210 -27.81 6.59 -15.70
CA GLY A 210 -27.54 5.97 -14.39
C GLY A 210 -26.23 5.20 -14.29
N GLU A 211 -25.54 4.99 -15.42
CA GLU A 211 -24.22 4.35 -15.49
C GLU A 211 -23.10 5.38 -15.34
N LEU A 212 -22.02 5.02 -14.65
CA LEU A 212 -20.83 5.86 -14.44
C LEU A 212 -19.78 5.63 -15.53
N TYR A 213 -19.11 6.71 -15.92
CA TYR A 213 -18.07 6.75 -16.94
C TYR A 213 -16.91 7.60 -16.44
N VAL A 214 -15.69 7.17 -16.76
CA VAL A 214 -14.46 7.93 -16.52
C VAL A 214 -13.71 8.10 -17.84
N GLY A 215 -13.38 9.34 -18.21
CA GLY A 215 -12.60 9.64 -19.41
C GLY A 215 -12.68 11.11 -19.83
N GLN A 216 -11.97 11.48 -20.91
CA GLN A 216 -11.98 12.84 -21.45
C GLN A 216 -13.33 13.19 -22.11
N ASN A 217 -14.02 12.19 -22.66
CA ASN A 217 -15.31 12.37 -23.31
C ASN A 217 -16.44 12.28 -22.27
N ALA A 218 -16.58 13.33 -21.47
CA ALA A 218 -17.63 13.46 -20.48
C ALA A 218 -19.03 13.16 -21.07
N LYS A 219 -19.82 12.39 -20.32
CA LYS A 219 -21.21 12.07 -20.65
C LYS A 219 -22.20 13.13 -20.15
N GLU A 220 -23.50 12.87 -20.27
CA GLU A 220 -24.59 13.83 -20.02
C GLU A 220 -24.40 14.68 -18.75
N ARG A 221 -24.02 14.06 -17.63
CA ARG A 221 -23.80 14.75 -16.36
C ARG A 221 -22.38 14.50 -15.84
N VAL A 222 -21.60 15.56 -15.67
CA VAL A 222 -20.31 15.54 -14.97
C VAL A 222 -20.51 15.68 -13.47
N TYR A 223 -19.83 14.84 -12.68
CA TYR A 223 -19.76 14.92 -11.22
C TYR A 223 -18.46 15.52 -10.75
N GLN A 224 -17.37 15.18 -11.43
CA GLN A 224 -16.03 15.66 -11.14
C GLN A 224 -15.24 15.72 -12.43
N GLU A 225 -14.43 16.75 -12.59
CA GLU A 225 -13.47 16.94 -13.68
C GLU A 225 -12.08 17.03 -13.06
N ASP A 226 -11.15 16.21 -13.56
CA ASP A 226 -9.83 15.94 -13.00
C ASP A 226 -9.87 15.41 -11.54
N ASP A 227 -8.74 14.84 -11.11
CA ASP A 227 -8.54 14.24 -9.78
C ASP A 227 -9.55 13.14 -9.40
N VAL A 228 -10.14 12.47 -10.40
CA VAL A 228 -11.04 11.33 -10.18
C VAL A 228 -10.20 10.17 -9.66
N ASN A 229 -10.49 9.68 -8.45
CA ASN A 229 -9.81 8.51 -7.90
C ASN A 229 -10.14 7.26 -8.74
N LEU A 230 -9.11 6.60 -9.24
CA LEU A 230 -9.22 5.41 -10.09
C LEU A 230 -8.98 4.10 -9.32
N ILE A 231 -8.62 4.17 -8.04
CA ILE A 231 -8.41 3.03 -7.17
C ILE A 231 -9.70 2.73 -6.42
N ASN A 232 -10.05 1.45 -6.30
CA ASN A 232 -11.18 1.06 -5.45
C ASN A 232 -10.66 0.80 -4.04
N ALA A 233 -10.92 1.74 -3.13
CA ALA A 233 -10.53 1.73 -1.71
C ALA A 233 -11.72 1.40 -0.79
N HIS A 234 -12.57 0.44 -1.19
CA HIS A 234 -13.78 0.07 -0.46
C HIS A 234 -13.48 -0.57 0.92
N ASP A 235 -12.37 -1.28 1.07
CA ASP A 235 -11.95 -1.95 2.30
C ASP A 235 -10.42 -2.11 2.35
N THR A 236 -9.90 -2.55 3.49
CA THR A 236 -8.46 -2.78 3.72
C THR A 236 -7.82 -3.79 2.75
N GLY A 237 -8.62 -4.62 2.10
CA GLY A 237 -8.17 -5.60 1.10
C GLY A 237 -8.12 -5.07 -0.33
N ARG A 238 -8.75 -3.94 -0.63
CA ARG A 238 -8.87 -3.39 -1.99
C ARG A 238 -8.11 -2.09 -2.13
N LEU A 239 -6.91 -2.17 -2.69
CA LEU A 239 -5.94 -1.07 -2.88
C LEU A 239 -4.99 -1.45 -4.05
N ILE A 240 -3.94 -0.66 -4.31
CA ILE A 240 -2.70 -1.21 -4.90
C ILE A 240 -1.71 -1.48 -3.78
N GLN A 241 -1.45 -2.75 -3.50
CA GLN A 241 -0.77 -3.15 -2.27
C GLN A 241 0.00 -4.48 -2.36
N GLN A 242 0.95 -4.66 -1.43
CA GLN A 242 1.66 -5.92 -1.25
C GLN A 242 0.79 -6.96 -0.54
N SER A 243 0.83 -8.19 -1.05
CA SER A 243 0.14 -9.36 -0.48
C SER A 243 0.93 -10.62 -0.84
N PHE A 244 1.30 -11.39 0.18
CA PHE A 244 2.10 -12.59 -0.01
C PHE A 244 1.51 -13.79 0.72
N TYR A 245 1.81 -14.99 0.24
CA TYR A 245 1.31 -16.24 0.77
C TYR A 245 2.45 -17.15 1.20
N GLY A 246 2.36 -17.64 2.44
CA GLY A 246 3.38 -18.47 3.09
C GLY A 246 2.91 -19.86 3.48
N THR A 247 3.31 -20.27 4.69
CA THR A 247 3.11 -21.62 5.22
C THR A 247 1.62 -21.97 5.33
N LEU A 248 1.32 -23.27 5.20
CA LEU A 248 0.00 -23.82 5.51
C LEU A 248 -0.18 -24.07 7.01
N GLY A 249 0.87 -23.91 7.83
CA GLY A 249 0.82 -24.11 9.28
C GLY A 249 0.14 -25.42 9.68
N ASP A 250 -0.75 -25.32 10.66
CA ASP A 250 -1.56 -26.41 11.20
C ASP A 250 -2.54 -27.07 10.20
N SER A 251 -2.79 -26.45 9.04
CA SER A 251 -3.59 -27.05 7.96
C SER A 251 -2.77 -27.99 7.06
N ALA A 252 -1.44 -27.98 7.17
CA ALA A 252 -0.58 -28.94 6.48
C ALA A 252 -0.74 -30.35 7.05
N ALA A 253 -0.50 -31.37 6.21
CA ALA A 253 -0.54 -32.76 6.66
C ALA A 253 0.57 -33.09 7.69
N ASP A 254 1.69 -32.37 7.62
CA ASP A 254 2.83 -32.46 8.53
C ASP A 254 3.37 -31.04 8.79
N PRO A 255 2.78 -30.29 9.75
CA PRO A 255 3.20 -28.93 10.08
C PRO A 255 4.66 -28.88 10.54
N GLN A 256 5.44 -27.94 10.01
CA GLN A 256 6.89 -27.78 10.31
C GLN A 256 7.20 -26.54 11.15
N ASP A 257 6.19 -25.74 11.45
CA ASP A 257 6.24 -24.53 12.25
C ASP A 257 5.00 -24.49 13.17
N ASP A 258 4.90 -23.44 13.99
CA ASP A 258 3.81 -23.23 14.93
C ASP A 258 2.74 -22.26 14.41
N TYR A 259 2.75 -21.94 13.11
CA TYR A 259 1.73 -21.09 12.52
C TYR A 259 0.36 -21.77 12.58
N VAL A 260 -0.62 -21.09 13.16
CA VAL A 260 -2.03 -21.51 13.18
C VAL A 260 -2.78 -20.71 12.14
N CYS A 261 -3.53 -21.37 11.26
CA CYS A 261 -4.28 -20.70 10.20
C CYS A 261 -5.44 -19.85 10.72
N GLY A 262 -5.68 -18.73 10.04
CA GLY A 262 -6.98 -18.07 10.05
C GLY A 262 -7.99 -18.81 9.17
N TYR A 263 -9.22 -18.31 9.10
CA TYR A 263 -10.28 -18.89 8.26
C TYR A 263 -10.88 -17.84 7.34
N PHE A 264 -11.10 -18.22 6.09
CA PHE A 264 -11.68 -17.34 5.07
C PHE A 264 -13.00 -17.91 4.55
N ASP A 265 -14.04 -17.08 4.55
CA ASP A 265 -15.33 -17.35 3.94
C ASP A 265 -15.38 -16.66 2.56
N HIS A 266 -15.22 -17.46 1.51
CA HIS A 266 -15.01 -16.94 0.15
C HIS A 266 -16.30 -16.57 -0.58
N ASP A 267 -17.47 -17.04 -0.14
CA ASP A 267 -18.75 -16.82 -0.82
C ASP A 267 -19.83 -16.21 0.09
N GLY A 268 -19.52 -15.98 1.37
CA GLY A 268 -20.44 -15.42 2.37
C GLY A 268 -21.65 -16.32 2.63
N ASN A 269 -21.64 -17.54 2.09
CA ASN A 269 -22.74 -18.46 2.15
C ASN A 269 -22.54 -19.36 3.37
N SER A 270 -23.37 -19.16 4.39
CA SER A 270 -23.37 -19.99 5.60
C SER A 270 -23.46 -21.51 5.37
N ALA A 271 -23.83 -21.98 4.17
CA ALA A 271 -23.83 -23.39 3.80
C ALA A 271 -22.45 -23.91 3.31
N THR A 272 -21.55 -23.02 2.90
CA THR A 272 -20.18 -23.32 2.52
C THR A 272 -19.26 -23.05 3.71
N PRO A 273 -18.55 -24.05 4.25
CA PRO A 273 -17.69 -23.82 5.40
C PRO A 273 -16.49 -22.94 5.02
N ALA A 274 -16.12 -22.03 5.90
CA ALA A 274 -14.87 -21.29 5.81
C ALA A 274 -13.68 -22.26 5.73
N ILE A 275 -12.69 -21.90 4.92
CA ILE A 275 -11.51 -22.73 4.70
C ILE A 275 -10.32 -22.16 5.49
N ALA A 276 -9.46 -23.06 5.98
CA ALA A 276 -8.19 -22.64 6.56
C ALA A 276 -7.38 -21.88 5.51
N TRP A 277 -6.90 -20.70 5.86
CA TRP A 277 -6.15 -19.82 4.97
C TRP A 277 -4.66 -19.87 5.35
N PRO A 278 -3.74 -19.99 4.37
CA PRO A 278 -2.32 -19.94 4.64
C PRO A 278 -1.93 -18.61 5.30
N TYR A 279 -0.73 -18.56 5.87
CA TYR A 279 -0.12 -17.30 6.29
C TYR A 279 -0.15 -16.30 5.15
N ASN A 280 -0.81 -15.15 5.36
CA ASN A 280 -1.02 -14.16 4.31
C ASN A 280 -0.88 -12.73 4.86
N PRO A 281 0.36 -12.21 4.93
CA PRO A 281 0.62 -10.80 5.17
C PRO A 281 -0.02 -9.92 4.09
N VAL A 282 -0.86 -8.96 4.48
CA VAL A 282 -1.50 -7.97 3.59
C VAL A 282 -1.25 -6.55 4.11
N GLN A 283 -0.79 -5.67 3.23
CA GLN A 283 -0.30 -4.33 3.59
C GLN A 283 -1.38 -3.44 4.22
N GLY A 284 -2.59 -3.41 3.67
CA GLY A 284 -3.67 -2.51 4.08
C GLY A 284 -4.35 -2.90 5.39
N GLY A 285 -4.45 -4.21 5.66
CA GLY A 285 -5.13 -4.73 6.84
C GLY A 285 -5.65 -6.15 6.65
N ASP A 286 -6.47 -6.61 7.60
CA ASP A 286 -7.13 -7.91 7.56
C ASP A 286 -8.59 -7.85 7.08
N GLN A 287 -9.19 -9.01 6.80
CA GLN A 287 -10.59 -9.10 6.34
C GLN A 287 -11.62 -8.54 7.36
N TYR A 288 -11.20 -8.26 8.60
CA TYR A 288 -12.02 -7.69 9.67
C TYR A 288 -11.83 -6.18 9.80
N GLN A 289 -11.11 -5.55 8.87
CA GLN A 289 -10.84 -4.11 8.80
C GLN A 289 -9.90 -3.59 9.90
N ASN A 290 -9.06 -4.45 10.48
CA ASN A 290 -7.97 -3.96 11.33
C ASN A 290 -6.80 -3.50 10.45
N LEU A 291 -6.21 -2.37 10.84
CA LEU A 291 -5.23 -1.63 10.06
C LEU A 291 -3.80 -2.06 10.38
N SER A 292 -2.93 -2.15 9.38
CA SER A 292 -1.52 -2.49 9.58
C SER A 292 -0.75 -1.45 10.41
N GLN A 293 0.33 -1.89 11.04
CA GLN A 293 1.14 -1.06 11.92
C GLN A 293 2.25 -0.34 11.15
N LEU A 294 2.24 0.99 11.06
CA LEU A 294 3.39 1.71 10.52
C LEU A 294 4.61 1.54 11.42
N VAL A 295 5.75 1.37 10.77
CA VAL A 295 7.07 1.29 11.40
C VAL A 295 7.83 2.56 11.08
N ASP A 296 7.91 2.94 9.82
CA ASP A 296 8.65 4.14 9.41
C ASP A 296 7.93 4.84 8.26
N VAL A 297 8.00 6.17 8.25
CA VAL A 297 7.50 7.00 7.16
C VAL A 297 8.54 8.08 6.90
N GLN A 298 8.98 8.18 5.65
CA GLN A 298 9.88 9.23 5.20
C GLN A 298 9.31 9.83 3.94
N TYR A 299 9.32 11.15 3.80
CA TYR A 299 8.76 11.80 2.63
C TYR A 299 9.36 13.16 2.33
N THR A 300 9.32 13.49 1.05
CA THR A 300 9.61 14.78 0.42
C THR A 300 8.44 15.14 -0.49
N ASP A 301 8.52 16.28 -1.15
CA ASP A 301 7.54 16.67 -2.18
C ASP A 301 7.52 15.71 -3.39
N SER A 302 8.54 14.86 -3.55
CA SER A 302 8.74 14.04 -4.77
C SER A 302 8.85 12.53 -4.52
N GLU A 303 8.94 12.12 -3.25
CA GLU A 303 9.15 10.73 -2.87
C GLU A 303 8.51 10.46 -1.51
N VAL A 304 7.85 9.32 -1.40
CA VAL A 304 7.32 8.80 -0.12
C VAL A 304 7.87 7.39 0.07
N TYR A 305 8.46 7.13 1.23
CA TYR A 305 8.86 5.83 1.72
C TYR A 305 7.98 5.46 2.92
N VAL A 306 7.44 4.24 2.92
CA VAL A 306 6.70 3.68 4.05
C VAL A 306 7.22 2.30 4.36
N LYS A 307 7.40 2.00 5.65
CA LYS A 307 7.61 0.67 6.20
C LYS A 307 6.47 0.32 7.13
N THR A 308 5.89 -0.86 6.97
CA THR A 308 4.78 -1.34 7.79
C THR A 308 5.00 -2.78 8.23
N ARG A 309 4.36 -3.16 9.34
CA ARG A 309 4.10 -4.54 9.71
C ARG A 309 2.66 -4.88 9.30
N PRO A 310 2.48 -5.69 8.25
CA PRO A 310 1.17 -6.02 7.73
C PRO A 310 0.37 -6.91 8.68
N MET A 311 -0.95 -6.91 8.51
CA MET A 311 -1.85 -7.83 9.17
C MET A 311 -1.90 -9.19 8.46
N ASP A 312 -2.23 -10.25 9.20
CA ASP A 312 -2.55 -11.56 8.65
C ASP A 312 -4.00 -11.55 8.15
N TRP A 313 -4.20 -11.62 6.84
CA TRP A 313 -5.50 -11.44 6.17
C TRP A 313 -6.64 -12.22 6.83
N ALA A 314 -6.37 -13.48 7.18
CA ALA A 314 -7.40 -14.40 7.60
C ALA A 314 -7.63 -14.43 9.12
N LYS A 315 -6.85 -13.67 9.89
CA LYS A 315 -6.97 -13.55 11.34
C LYS A 315 -7.53 -12.20 11.72
N ASN A 316 -8.09 -12.11 12.92
CA ASN A 316 -8.62 -10.86 13.45
C ASN A 316 -7.57 -10.17 14.30
N ASN A 317 -7.12 -8.99 13.85
CA ASN A 317 -6.18 -8.09 14.51
C ASN A 317 -4.85 -8.77 14.86
N SER A 318 -4.23 -9.42 13.88
CA SER A 318 -3.01 -10.20 14.06
C SER A 318 -1.87 -9.63 13.22
N VAL A 319 -1.12 -8.70 13.80
CA VAL A 319 0.10 -8.13 13.18
C VAL A 319 1.12 -9.24 12.95
N THR A 320 1.72 -9.27 11.77
CA THR A 320 2.66 -10.31 11.37
C THR A 320 4.12 -9.93 11.70
N PRO A 321 5.03 -10.90 11.89
CA PRO A 321 6.47 -10.65 11.96
C PRO A 321 7.03 -10.53 10.53
N PHE A 322 6.62 -9.48 9.84
CA PHE A 322 6.95 -9.21 8.45
C PHE A 322 7.14 -7.70 8.28
N TYR A 323 8.07 -7.28 7.42
CA TYR A 323 8.16 -5.91 6.96
C TYR A 323 7.80 -5.80 5.49
N MET A 324 6.88 -4.89 5.20
CA MET A 324 6.58 -4.42 3.85
C MET A 324 7.06 -2.98 3.75
N GLU A 325 7.96 -2.73 2.82
CA GLU A 325 8.51 -1.42 2.52
C GLU A 325 8.12 -1.03 1.10
N ASN A 326 7.75 0.23 0.91
CA ASN A 326 7.37 0.79 -0.38
C ASN A 326 8.02 2.16 -0.55
N THR A 327 8.63 2.40 -1.71
CA THR A 327 9.09 3.73 -2.14
C THR A 327 8.31 4.15 -3.37
N TYR A 328 7.64 5.30 -3.29
CA TYR A 328 6.75 5.85 -4.31
C TYR A 328 7.38 7.09 -4.94
N LYS A 329 7.35 7.17 -6.27
CA LYS A 329 7.80 8.35 -7.04
C LYS A 329 6.90 8.60 -8.24
N ILE A 330 6.74 9.87 -8.60
CA ILE A 330 6.28 10.27 -9.94
C ILE A 330 7.50 10.66 -10.76
N ILE A 331 7.68 9.98 -11.90
CA ILE A 331 8.77 10.25 -12.84
C ILE A 331 8.21 11.05 -14.01
N ASP A 332 8.81 12.20 -14.31
CA ASP A 332 8.51 13.02 -15.49
C ASP A 332 9.47 12.66 -16.64
N ASP A 333 8.99 11.86 -17.60
CA ASP A 333 9.75 11.50 -18.80
C ASP A 333 9.42 12.45 -19.96
N PRO A 334 10.44 13.03 -20.64
CA PRO A 334 10.22 14.03 -21.69
C PRO A 334 9.53 13.50 -22.96
N VAL A 335 9.44 12.18 -23.14
CA VAL A 335 8.82 11.52 -24.30
C VAL A 335 7.48 10.89 -23.93
N TYR A 336 7.42 10.24 -22.77
CA TYR A 336 6.27 9.44 -22.35
C TYR A 336 5.37 10.14 -21.31
N GLY A 337 5.78 11.32 -20.85
CA GLY A 337 5.10 12.07 -19.79
C GLY A 337 5.24 11.40 -18.44
N GLU A 338 4.38 11.78 -17.50
CA GLU A 338 4.50 11.28 -16.12
C GLU A 338 4.01 9.85 -15.96
N TYR A 339 4.68 9.10 -15.10
CA TYR A 339 4.30 7.77 -14.65
C TYR A 339 4.73 7.54 -13.20
N VAL A 340 4.07 6.59 -12.53
CA VAL A 340 4.44 6.21 -11.16
C VAL A 340 5.44 5.08 -11.21
N GLN A 341 6.51 5.19 -10.42
CA GLN A 341 7.42 4.10 -10.10
C GLN A 341 7.23 3.72 -8.63
N VAL A 342 7.08 2.43 -8.37
CA VAL A 342 7.05 1.89 -7.02
C VAL A 342 8.11 0.83 -6.88
N THR A 343 8.95 0.95 -5.85
CA THR A 343 9.90 -0.08 -5.45
C THR A 343 9.49 -0.64 -4.10
N ASN A 344 9.30 -1.94 -4.05
CA ASN A 344 8.92 -2.66 -2.84
C ASN A 344 10.10 -3.48 -2.33
N ARG A 345 10.24 -3.56 -1.01
CA ARG A 345 11.14 -4.50 -0.32
C ARG A 345 10.34 -5.20 0.75
N SER A 346 10.55 -6.50 0.89
CA SER A 346 9.83 -7.33 1.84
C SER A 346 10.79 -8.20 2.64
N THR A 347 10.54 -8.36 3.94
CA THR A 347 11.34 -9.19 4.84
C THR A 347 10.43 -9.93 5.80
N ASP A 348 10.29 -11.25 5.63
CA ASP A 348 9.68 -12.11 6.64
C ASP A 348 10.69 -12.37 7.76
N PHE A 349 10.31 -12.15 9.01
CA PHE A 349 11.11 -12.51 10.18
C PHE A 349 10.31 -13.37 11.17
N SER A 350 9.29 -14.07 10.67
CA SER A 350 8.47 -14.99 11.46
C SER A 350 9.21 -16.25 11.90
N GLY A 351 10.18 -16.69 11.12
CA GLY A 351 10.82 -18.00 11.28
C GLY A 351 9.96 -19.18 10.81
N TYR A 352 8.83 -18.91 10.14
CA TYR A 352 7.97 -19.95 9.58
C TYR A 352 8.64 -20.67 8.41
N VAL A 353 8.17 -21.88 8.12
CA VAL A 353 8.78 -22.73 7.10
C VAL A 353 7.97 -22.65 5.80
N HIS A 354 8.39 -21.78 4.88
CA HIS A 354 7.75 -21.57 3.58
C HIS A 354 8.19 -22.58 2.50
N ASN A 355 8.01 -23.88 2.75
CA ASN A 355 8.55 -24.95 1.91
C ASN A 355 7.76 -25.29 0.62
N ASN A 356 6.75 -24.49 0.26
CA ASN A 356 5.97 -24.67 -0.97
C ASN A 356 5.88 -23.34 -1.74
N PRO A 357 6.34 -23.29 -3.01
CA PRO A 357 6.13 -22.14 -3.86
C PRO A 357 4.64 -21.84 -4.03
N ARG A 358 4.29 -20.55 -4.04
CA ARG A 358 2.93 -20.06 -4.21
C ARG A 358 2.90 -18.92 -5.21
N ASP A 359 1.72 -18.68 -5.76
CA ASP A 359 1.42 -17.46 -6.51
C ASP A 359 1.45 -16.29 -5.50
N GLN A 360 2.41 -15.38 -5.67
CA GLN A 360 2.63 -14.17 -4.89
C GLN A 360 2.10 -12.96 -5.69
N GLU A 361 1.38 -12.03 -5.06
CA GLU A 361 0.78 -10.88 -5.76
C GLU A 361 1.75 -9.70 -5.83
N LEU A 362 2.06 -9.23 -7.03
CA LEU A 362 3.17 -8.30 -7.28
C LEU A 362 2.79 -7.08 -8.13
N PRO A 363 1.92 -6.15 -7.70
CA PRO A 363 1.11 -6.14 -6.48
C PRO A 363 -0.31 -6.71 -6.73
N ALA A 364 -1.12 -6.80 -5.67
CA ALA A 364 -2.57 -6.81 -5.84
C ALA A 364 -3.05 -5.41 -6.24
N PHE A 365 -3.87 -5.30 -7.29
CA PHE A 365 -4.38 -4.03 -7.82
C PHE A 365 -5.90 -4.11 -7.97
N TYR A 366 -6.60 -3.31 -7.17
CA TYR A 366 -8.03 -3.06 -7.30
C TYR A 366 -8.33 -1.69 -7.92
N GLY A 367 -9.01 -1.70 -9.07
CA GLY A 367 -9.44 -0.50 -9.77
C GLY A 367 -10.96 -0.30 -9.72
N ILE A 368 -11.39 0.90 -10.10
CA ILE A 368 -12.82 1.20 -10.23
C ILE A 368 -13.44 0.50 -11.46
N THR A 369 -14.73 0.15 -11.38
CA THR A 369 -15.43 -0.54 -12.47
C THR A 369 -15.75 0.27 -13.73
N PRO A 370 -15.80 1.62 -13.74
CA PRO A 370 -15.86 2.38 -14.98
C PRO A 370 -14.67 2.14 -15.92
N LEU A 371 -13.52 1.69 -15.39
CA LEU A 371 -12.39 1.17 -16.17
C LEU A 371 -12.50 -0.36 -16.31
N GLY A 372 -13.56 -0.83 -16.93
CA GLY A 372 -13.95 -2.25 -16.93
C GLY A 372 -13.36 -3.13 -18.03
N ARG A 373 -12.61 -2.56 -18.99
CA ARG A 373 -12.04 -3.28 -20.14
C ARG A 373 -10.59 -3.67 -19.87
N LEU A 374 -10.33 -4.97 -19.75
CA LEU A 374 -8.98 -5.49 -19.57
C LEU A 374 -8.22 -5.44 -20.90
N ALA A 375 -6.95 -5.05 -20.90
CA ALA A 375 -6.08 -5.07 -22.07
C ALA A 375 -4.67 -5.58 -21.73
N THR A 376 -4.11 -6.41 -22.61
CA THR A 376 -2.73 -6.93 -22.50
C THR A 376 -2.25 -7.52 -23.82
N TYR A 377 -0.96 -7.83 -23.95
CA TYR A 377 -0.43 -8.61 -25.06
C TYR A 377 -0.26 -10.09 -24.68
N LYS A 378 -1.07 -10.97 -25.28
CA LYS A 378 -1.04 -12.45 -25.07
C LYS A 378 -0.28 -13.21 -26.18
N GLY A 379 0.37 -12.51 -27.11
CA GLY A 379 1.02 -13.12 -28.27
C GLY A 379 2.40 -13.73 -27.93
N SER A 380 2.95 -14.57 -28.81
CA SER A 380 4.24 -15.24 -28.57
C SER A 380 5.46 -14.48 -29.10
N SER A 381 5.30 -13.26 -29.59
CA SER A 381 6.37 -12.42 -30.14
C SER A 381 6.34 -11.05 -29.45
N PRO A 382 6.73 -10.98 -28.16
CA PRO A 382 6.64 -9.75 -27.38
C PRO A 382 7.49 -8.63 -28.00
N TRP A 383 7.05 -7.40 -27.80
CA TRP A 383 7.73 -6.17 -28.23
C TRP A 383 7.92 -6.05 -29.75
N THR A 384 7.09 -6.75 -30.53
CA THR A 384 7.08 -6.65 -32.01
C THR A 384 5.93 -5.80 -32.56
N GLY A 385 5.15 -5.16 -31.68
CA GLY A 385 3.98 -4.37 -32.06
C GLY A 385 2.76 -5.20 -32.46
N GLY A 386 2.68 -6.47 -32.03
CA GLY A 386 1.52 -7.33 -32.29
C GLY A 386 0.24 -6.81 -31.61
N ALA A 387 -0.92 -7.30 -32.03
CA ALA A 387 -2.21 -6.82 -31.56
C ALA A 387 -2.43 -7.04 -30.04
N VAL A 388 -2.98 -6.03 -29.38
CA VAL A 388 -3.45 -6.10 -27.99
C VAL A 388 -4.71 -6.98 -27.93
N SER A 389 -4.77 -7.85 -26.93
CA SER A 389 -5.96 -8.63 -26.59
C SER A 389 -6.76 -7.87 -25.53
N THR A 390 -8.09 -7.87 -25.65
CA THR A 390 -8.97 -7.26 -24.65
C THR A 390 -10.06 -8.20 -24.19
N GLU A 391 -10.49 -8.05 -22.94
CA GLU A 391 -11.61 -8.79 -22.35
C GLU A 391 -12.45 -7.86 -21.47
N ASP A 392 -13.76 -7.89 -21.68
CA ASP A 392 -14.71 -7.02 -21.00
C ASP A 392 -15.66 -7.82 -20.09
N ASP A 393 -15.69 -9.15 -20.25
CA ASP A 393 -16.55 -10.09 -19.55
C ASP A 393 -15.75 -11.09 -18.69
N LEU A 394 -15.33 -10.65 -17.50
CA LEU A 394 -14.56 -11.45 -16.55
C LEU A 394 -15.36 -11.77 -15.29
N GLY A 395 -15.44 -13.06 -14.94
CA GLY A 395 -15.91 -13.45 -13.61
C GLY A 395 -14.96 -12.97 -12.50
N PHE A 396 -15.48 -12.74 -11.30
CA PHE A 396 -14.68 -12.45 -10.11
C PHE A 396 -14.09 -13.74 -9.54
N TRP A 397 -12.79 -13.76 -9.24
CA TRP A 397 -12.07 -14.91 -8.65
C TRP A 397 -12.39 -16.27 -9.30
N SER A 398 -12.73 -16.29 -10.59
CA SER A 398 -13.16 -17.52 -11.24
C SER A 398 -11.98 -18.50 -11.27
N PRO A 399 -12.15 -19.73 -10.75
CA PRO A 399 -11.05 -20.69 -10.70
C PRO A 399 -10.69 -21.14 -12.13
N GLY A 400 -9.62 -20.55 -12.67
CA GLY A 400 -8.79 -21.16 -13.70
C GLY A 400 -9.31 -21.15 -15.14
N THR A 401 -10.16 -20.21 -15.53
CA THR A 401 -10.39 -19.97 -16.97
C THR A 401 -9.14 -19.32 -17.58
N ALA A 402 -8.93 -19.51 -18.89
CA ALA A 402 -7.85 -18.83 -19.63
C ALA A 402 -8.07 -17.31 -19.75
N ASP A 403 -9.27 -16.83 -19.38
CA ASP A 403 -9.62 -15.41 -19.41
C ASP A 403 -9.21 -14.73 -18.10
N ASN A 404 -9.35 -15.43 -16.96
CA ASN A 404 -8.96 -14.95 -15.65
C ASN A 404 -7.48 -15.20 -15.32
N ARG A 405 -6.88 -16.28 -15.82
CA ARG A 405 -5.46 -16.61 -15.59
C ARG A 405 -4.75 -16.86 -16.93
N PHE A 406 -3.77 -16.03 -17.26
CA PHE A 406 -3.11 -16.05 -18.56
C PHE A 406 -1.69 -15.48 -18.49
N GLU A 407 -0.96 -15.64 -19.60
CA GLU A 407 0.38 -15.06 -19.76
C GLU A 407 0.30 -13.76 -20.58
N ALA A 408 0.78 -12.67 -19.98
CA ALA A 408 1.07 -11.40 -20.62
C ALA A 408 2.57 -11.36 -20.96
N THR A 409 2.92 -11.70 -22.20
CA THR A 409 4.34 -11.91 -22.59
C THR A 409 5.17 -10.63 -22.70
N GLU A 410 4.52 -9.46 -22.58
CA GLU A 410 5.17 -8.15 -22.43
C GLU A 410 5.11 -7.63 -20.98
N ASN A 411 4.73 -8.47 -20.02
CA ASN A 411 4.70 -8.17 -18.58
C ASN A 411 3.82 -6.97 -18.15
N TRP A 412 2.88 -6.55 -19.00
CA TRP A 412 1.95 -5.47 -18.67
C TRP A 412 0.49 -5.89 -18.84
N ILE A 413 -0.37 -5.18 -18.12
CA ILE A 413 -1.82 -5.36 -18.10
C ILE A 413 -2.47 -4.00 -17.82
N ALA A 414 -3.66 -3.74 -18.36
CA ALA A 414 -4.33 -2.45 -18.20
C ALA A 414 -5.83 -2.59 -18.02
N TRP A 415 -6.42 -1.67 -17.27
CA TRP A 415 -7.85 -1.48 -17.10
C TRP A 415 -8.26 -0.16 -17.75
N LEU A 416 -9.16 -0.25 -18.74
CA LEU A 416 -9.47 0.82 -19.66
C LEU A 416 -10.97 1.15 -19.65
N ASN A 417 -11.28 2.38 -20.06
CA ASN A 417 -12.60 2.76 -20.51
C ASN A 417 -12.83 2.36 -21.99
N GLU A 418 -13.98 2.73 -22.53
CA GLU A 418 -14.39 2.50 -23.91
C GLU A 418 -13.54 3.23 -24.98
N ASP A 419 -12.80 4.27 -24.58
CA ASP A 419 -11.92 5.06 -25.45
C ASP A 419 -10.45 4.56 -25.41
N ASP A 420 -10.21 3.37 -24.83
CA ASP A 420 -8.88 2.78 -24.63
C ASP A 420 -7.96 3.58 -23.66
N TRP A 421 -8.51 4.44 -22.81
CA TRP A 421 -7.79 5.20 -21.77
C TRP A 421 -7.99 4.57 -20.38
N GLY A 422 -6.95 4.53 -19.55
CA GLY A 422 -7.08 4.08 -18.17
C GLY A 422 -5.74 3.84 -17.49
N ILE A 423 -5.68 2.84 -16.60
CA ILE A 423 -4.49 2.51 -15.82
C ILE A 423 -3.78 1.32 -16.45
N GLY A 424 -2.53 1.49 -16.86
CA GLY A 424 -1.61 0.39 -17.17
C GLY A 424 -0.70 0.06 -15.98
N LEU A 425 -0.48 -1.22 -15.73
CA LEU A 425 0.48 -1.78 -14.77
C LEU A 425 1.54 -2.59 -15.53
N TYR A 426 2.81 -2.32 -15.27
CA TYR A 426 3.95 -3.06 -15.81
C TYR A 426 4.84 -3.56 -14.67
N VAL A 427 5.14 -4.86 -14.68
CA VAL A 427 5.98 -5.52 -13.68
C VAL A 427 7.04 -6.31 -14.40
N PRO A 428 8.28 -5.79 -14.54
CA PRO A 428 9.34 -6.50 -15.23
C PRO A 428 9.47 -7.95 -14.79
N ASP A 429 9.75 -8.83 -15.76
CA ASP A 429 9.97 -10.26 -15.58
C ASP A 429 8.78 -11.13 -15.14
N VAL A 430 7.62 -10.55 -14.85
CA VAL A 430 6.42 -11.29 -14.44
C VAL A 430 5.44 -11.41 -15.60
N THR A 431 5.24 -12.62 -16.13
CA THR A 431 4.33 -12.85 -17.26
C THR A 431 2.97 -13.38 -16.84
N SER A 432 2.89 -14.09 -15.71
CA SER A 432 1.64 -14.70 -15.28
C SER A 432 0.74 -13.65 -14.63
N MET A 433 -0.53 -13.63 -15.03
CA MET A 433 -1.52 -12.66 -14.57
C MET A 433 -2.74 -13.40 -14.03
N LEU A 434 -3.26 -12.92 -12.91
CA LEU A 434 -4.61 -13.19 -12.44
C LEU A 434 -5.42 -11.91 -12.58
N ALA A 435 -6.61 -11.98 -13.17
CA ALA A 435 -7.51 -10.85 -13.33
C ALA A 435 -8.95 -11.27 -13.10
N GLY A 436 -9.77 -10.33 -12.64
CA GLY A 436 -11.19 -10.55 -12.44
C GLY A 436 -11.95 -9.26 -12.25
N ARG A 437 -13.28 -9.36 -12.23
CA ARG A 437 -14.16 -8.21 -12.02
C ARG A 437 -15.31 -8.60 -11.09
N ASN A 438 -15.48 -7.85 -10.01
CA ASN A 438 -16.62 -7.97 -9.12
C ASN A 438 -17.71 -7.02 -9.59
N GLU A 439 -18.80 -7.57 -10.12
CA GLU A 439 -19.94 -6.82 -10.68
C GLU A 439 -19.57 -5.84 -11.83
N TYR A 440 -20.55 -5.51 -12.68
CA TYR A 440 -20.30 -4.82 -13.95
C TYR A 440 -20.78 -3.37 -14.01
N SER A 441 -21.50 -2.91 -13.00
CA SER A 441 -22.09 -1.58 -12.99
C SER A 441 -22.15 -1.07 -11.56
N VAL A 442 -21.89 0.21 -11.37
CA VAL A 442 -22.19 0.90 -10.12
C VAL A 442 -23.58 1.52 -10.27
N ASP A 443 -24.57 0.96 -9.58
CA ASP A 443 -25.88 1.61 -9.49
C ASP A 443 -25.75 2.84 -8.59
N THR A 444 -25.73 4.02 -9.23
CA THR A 444 -25.66 5.33 -8.56
C THR A 444 -26.83 5.59 -7.61
N GLY A 445 -27.91 4.80 -7.67
CA GLY A 445 -29.03 4.82 -6.73
C GLY A 445 -28.80 4.03 -5.43
N VAL A 446 -27.77 3.18 -5.37
CA VAL A 446 -27.50 2.26 -4.25
C VAL A 446 -26.23 2.63 -3.47
N VAL A 447 -25.16 3.04 -4.14
CA VAL A 447 -23.81 3.11 -3.55
C VAL A 447 -23.26 4.53 -3.41
N GLY A 448 -23.90 5.51 -4.05
CA GLY A 448 -23.35 6.86 -4.19
C GLY A 448 -22.69 7.06 -5.56
N ILE A 449 -22.16 8.25 -5.79
CA ILE A 449 -21.61 8.67 -7.09
C ILE A 449 -20.12 8.34 -7.27
N PHE A 450 -19.43 7.93 -6.20
CA PHE A 450 -17.98 7.76 -6.15
C PHE A 450 -17.61 6.26 -6.26
N PRO A 451 -17.06 5.81 -7.40
CA PRO A 451 -16.85 4.39 -7.67
C PRO A 451 -15.66 3.79 -6.91
N ASP A 452 -14.80 4.61 -6.33
CA ASP A 452 -13.67 4.25 -5.47
C ASP A 452 -14.12 3.63 -4.14
N GLU A 453 -15.28 4.01 -3.63
CA GLU A 453 -15.87 3.43 -2.41
C GLU A 453 -16.87 2.31 -2.69
N ALA A 454 -17.02 1.91 -3.96
CA ALA A 454 -18.09 1.00 -4.36
C ALA A 454 -17.73 -0.48 -4.15
N VAL A 455 -18.74 -1.32 -3.88
CA VAL A 455 -18.56 -2.78 -3.81
C VAL A 455 -18.07 -3.36 -5.16
N PRO A 456 -18.59 -2.91 -6.33
CA PRO A 456 -18.05 -3.35 -7.62
C PRO A 456 -16.62 -2.85 -7.85
N CYS A 457 -15.72 -3.74 -8.27
CA CYS A 457 -14.33 -3.41 -8.56
C CYS A 457 -13.76 -4.24 -9.72
N THR A 458 -12.67 -3.76 -10.31
CA THR A 458 -11.76 -4.57 -11.11
C THR A 458 -10.63 -5.07 -10.23
N TYR A 459 -10.02 -6.20 -10.59
CA TYR A 459 -8.91 -6.80 -9.85
C TYR A 459 -7.88 -7.39 -10.79
N THR A 460 -6.60 -7.17 -10.48
CA THR A 460 -5.49 -7.79 -11.16
C THR A 460 -4.35 -8.04 -10.18
N ALA A 461 -3.63 -9.15 -10.38
CA ALA A 461 -2.36 -9.42 -9.75
C ALA A 461 -1.42 -10.08 -10.77
N PRO A 462 -0.29 -9.43 -11.11
CA PRO A 462 0.87 -10.13 -11.67
C PRO A 462 1.39 -11.12 -10.63
N LEU A 463 1.64 -12.37 -11.05
CA LEU A 463 1.94 -13.48 -10.17
C LEU A 463 3.38 -13.96 -10.35
N GLY A 464 4.20 -13.78 -9.31
CA GLY A 464 5.46 -14.50 -9.17
C GLY A 464 5.23 -15.83 -8.47
N VAL A 465 5.94 -16.90 -8.84
CA VAL A 465 5.74 -18.24 -8.26
C VAL A 465 6.97 -18.66 -7.46
N PHE A 466 6.98 -18.32 -6.17
CA PHE A 466 8.10 -18.63 -5.29
C PHE A 466 7.67 -18.86 -3.83
N SER A 467 8.56 -19.48 -3.08
CA SER A 467 8.48 -19.58 -1.62
C SER A 467 9.04 -18.29 -1.02
N MET A 468 8.29 -17.62 -0.15
CA MET A 468 8.82 -16.45 0.56
C MET A 468 10.12 -16.82 1.30
N PRO A 469 11.20 -16.06 1.14
CA PRO A 469 12.39 -16.24 1.95
C PRO A 469 12.11 -15.77 3.39
N SER A 470 12.66 -16.48 4.37
CA SER A 470 12.63 -16.07 5.77
C SER A 470 13.98 -15.49 6.16
N TYR A 471 13.95 -14.34 6.85
CA TYR A 471 15.08 -13.53 7.31
C TYR A 471 15.98 -12.92 6.23
N GLU A 472 15.66 -13.14 4.95
CA GLU A 472 16.30 -12.48 3.83
C GLU A 472 15.29 -11.54 3.17
N SER A 473 15.76 -10.35 2.80
CA SER A 473 14.92 -9.41 2.07
C SER A 473 14.83 -9.81 0.60
N PHE A 474 13.73 -9.43 -0.04
CA PHE A 474 13.61 -9.46 -1.49
C PHE A 474 12.86 -8.23 -1.97
N SER A 475 13.19 -7.78 -3.17
CA SER A 475 12.63 -6.55 -3.75
C SER A 475 12.03 -6.77 -5.11
N TYR A 476 11.06 -5.92 -5.46
CA TYR A 476 10.54 -5.82 -6.82
C TYR A 476 10.03 -4.42 -7.08
N SER A 477 10.09 -3.97 -8.33
CA SER A 477 9.51 -2.71 -8.79
C SER A 477 8.41 -2.93 -9.80
N TYR A 478 7.45 -2.02 -9.79
CA TYR A 478 6.39 -1.93 -10.79
C TYR A 478 6.15 -0.48 -11.19
N TYR A 479 5.46 -0.31 -12.32
CA TYR A 479 5.19 0.99 -12.92
C TYR A 479 3.71 1.13 -13.25
N LEU A 480 3.15 2.30 -12.98
CA LEU A 480 1.76 2.65 -13.33
C LEU A 480 1.73 3.82 -14.31
N LYS A 481 0.88 3.75 -15.32
CA LYS A 481 0.69 4.82 -16.31
C LYS A 481 -0.80 5.09 -16.54
N LEU A 482 -1.18 6.35 -16.40
CA LEU A 482 -2.51 6.86 -16.74
C LEU A 482 -2.47 7.43 -18.17
N ASP A 483 -2.95 6.66 -19.15
CA ASP A 483 -2.94 7.10 -20.54
C ASP A 483 -3.81 6.18 -21.43
N TYR A 484 -3.88 6.51 -22.72
CA TYR A 484 -4.31 5.57 -23.74
C TYR A 484 -3.35 4.38 -23.81
N VAL A 485 -3.90 3.18 -23.97
CA VAL A 485 -3.14 1.90 -23.91
C VAL A 485 -1.94 1.87 -24.86
N ILE A 486 -2.03 2.54 -26.01
CA ILE A 486 -0.92 2.63 -26.96
C ILE A 486 0.28 3.39 -26.40
N TYR A 487 0.05 4.45 -25.62
CA TYR A 487 1.11 5.24 -25.00
C TYR A 487 1.64 4.56 -23.73
N SER A 488 0.77 3.94 -22.93
CA SER A 488 1.20 3.09 -21.80
C SER A 488 2.12 1.96 -22.26
N ARG A 489 1.72 1.22 -23.31
CA ARG A 489 2.56 0.16 -23.89
C ARG A 489 3.87 0.68 -24.45
N ALA A 490 3.88 1.87 -25.06
CA ALA A 490 5.10 2.48 -25.58
C ALA A 490 6.09 2.84 -24.47
N LEU A 491 5.60 3.37 -23.34
CA LEU A 491 6.41 3.58 -22.14
C LEU A 491 6.98 2.25 -21.63
N PHE A 492 6.14 1.22 -21.48
CA PHE A 492 6.58 -0.08 -20.95
C PHE A 492 7.61 -0.76 -21.86
N ALA A 493 7.48 -0.61 -23.18
CA ALA A 493 8.49 -1.06 -24.14
C ALA A 493 9.82 -0.33 -23.93
N SER A 494 9.78 0.99 -23.71
CA SER A 494 10.98 1.78 -23.43
C SER A 494 11.65 1.35 -22.12
N LEU A 495 10.89 1.10 -21.05
CA LEU A 495 11.42 0.60 -19.78
C LEU A 495 12.07 -0.78 -19.95
N HIS A 496 11.43 -1.67 -20.70
CA HIS A 496 12.00 -2.98 -21.05
C HIS A 496 13.32 -2.84 -21.83
N GLU A 497 13.34 -2.02 -22.89
CA GLU A 497 14.53 -1.76 -23.70
C GLU A 497 15.67 -1.13 -22.90
N ALA A 498 15.34 -0.32 -21.89
CA ALA A 498 16.29 0.26 -20.94
C ALA A 498 16.81 -0.74 -19.90
N GLY A 499 16.29 -1.97 -19.87
CA GLY A 499 16.74 -3.04 -18.98
C GLY A 499 16.05 -3.07 -17.62
N ALA A 500 14.82 -2.55 -17.51
CA ALA A 500 14.02 -2.74 -16.30
C ALA A 500 13.88 -4.24 -16.00
N SER A 501 14.22 -4.65 -14.79
CA SER A 501 14.23 -6.04 -14.35
C SER A 501 13.99 -6.15 -12.85
N ASN A 502 13.50 -7.31 -12.42
CA ASN A 502 13.31 -7.70 -11.03
C ASN A 502 14.17 -8.92 -10.69
N ASP A 503 15.48 -8.68 -10.49
CA ASP A 503 16.49 -9.74 -10.29
C ASP A 503 16.18 -10.67 -9.10
N ASP A 504 15.63 -10.14 -8.01
CA ASP A 504 15.23 -10.96 -6.86
C ASP A 504 14.10 -11.92 -7.19
N LEU A 505 13.12 -11.50 -8.00
CA LEU A 505 12.06 -12.39 -8.47
C LEU A 505 12.64 -13.48 -9.36
N LEU A 506 13.53 -13.12 -10.30
CA LEU A 506 14.21 -14.08 -11.16
C LEU A 506 15.00 -15.11 -10.33
N ARG A 507 15.71 -14.67 -9.29
CA ARG A 507 16.46 -15.53 -8.37
C ARG A 507 15.53 -16.46 -7.58
N LEU A 508 14.47 -15.93 -6.98
CA LEU A 508 13.52 -16.69 -6.16
C LEU A 508 12.74 -17.73 -6.96
N GLU A 509 12.50 -17.47 -8.26
CA GLU A 509 11.89 -18.40 -9.20
C GLU A 509 12.90 -19.39 -9.83
N GLY A 510 14.19 -19.28 -9.52
CA GLY A 510 15.23 -20.14 -10.08
C GLY A 510 15.49 -19.91 -11.58
N ARG A 511 15.27 -18.67 -12.06
CA ARG A 511 15.45 -18.23 -13.46
C ARG A 511 16.83 -17.61 -13.73
N THR A 512 17.68 -17.49 -12.70
CA THR A 512 19.10 -17.09 -12.81
C THR A 512 20.01 -18.31 -12.60
N GLU A 513 21.11 -18.39 -13.37
CA GLU A 513 22.13 -19.47 -13.26
C GLU A 513 23.02 -19.38 -12.01
#